data_AF-A0A917IQX1-F1
#
_entry.id   AF-A0A917IQX1-F1
#
_cell.length_a   1.000
_cell.length_b   1.000
_cell.length_c   1.000
_cell.angle_alpha   90.00
_cell.angle_beta   90.00
_cell.angle_gamma   90.00
#
_symmetry.space_group_name_H-M   'P 1'
#
loop_
_entity.id
_entity.type
_entity.pdbx_description
1 polymer ?
#
loop_
_entity_poly.entity_id
_entity_poly.type
_entity_poly.pdbx_seq_one_letter_code
_entity_poly.pdbx_strand_id
1 'polypeptide(L)'
;MTKSLQDLIDESIFISTEYQARLAEISNGSDWSVDFSAPSFTLNSDSSVQLNPYLLGTESENRGSWIWSWQELGHFPDSVVSAAIQARESGGQHSIAELTTDELVLSDGLARRLTLAAKALTGLYAHYPVSAGAGVRAWILLDGDALELEAPTVNRMGRVMAETLKSNTIVNQQRAVDSYARLRGAHIAWDTEATAVITATDGALRLWFDEGKISGIESAEPQADSAELNRCAAQAVALREQLASERAEIERIAATEAAQQIAAREEAHAEEVRQRAEAEAAAERAAAEAAAAEEAETESSAETGESTSTEQPQAAEAPEEVEGVVSTDRVYRDAEAPFDQDPREDAQPGRVTTSAIADEEIEAEPAEAQVAETEAVQSSEHEAEAAETSERPSSVAVGATEDEEIDEADRRPGAFRVAGQAPDLEAEREEAARRPEKKDDKKKGFFSRFFGL
;
A
#
# COMPACT_ATOMS: atom_id res chain seq x y z
N MET A 1 -27.80 2.52 5.74
CA MET A 1 -27.35 3.63 4.87
C MET A 1 -26.11 3.16 4.15
N THR A 2 -26.03 3.33 2.83
CA THR A 2 -24.83 3.01 2.03
C THR A 2 -23.78 4.08 2.28
N LYS A 3 -22.56 3.70 2.68
CA LYS A 3 -21.42 4.62 2.80
C LYS A 3 -20.74 4.77 1.44
N SER A 4 -20.28 5.98 1.14
CA SER A 4 -19.37 6.21 0.02
C SER A 4 -17.90 6.10 0.46
N LEU A 5 -16.98 5.99 -0.51
CA LEU A 5 -15.54 6.08 -0.22
C LEU A 5 -15.18 7.39 0.49
N GLN A 6 -15.80 8.51 0.07
CA GLN A 6 -15.56 9.82 0.66
C GLN A 6 -16.04 9.90 2.11
N ASP A 7 -17.17 9.26 2.46
CA ASP A 7 -17.63 9.21 3.85
C ASP A 7 -16.59 8.53 4.77
N LEU A 8 -15.93 7.46 4.29
CA LEU A 8 -14.87 6.76 5.03
C LEU A 8 -13.60 7.61 5.16
N ILE A 9 -13.25 8.36 4.12
CA ILE A 9 -12.12 9.30 4.15
C ILE A 9 -12.39 10.39 5.19
N ASP A 10 -13.57 11.02 5.15
CA ASP A 10 -13.97 12.05 6.09
C ASP A 10 -13.99 11.50 7.54
N GLU A 11 -14.48 10.27 7.75
CA GLU A 11 -14.52 9.62 9.07
C GLU A 11 -13.14 9.35 9.69
N SER A 12 -12.08 9.23 8.89
CA SER A 12 -10.74 8.86 9.37
C SER A 12 -9.72 10.00 9.34
N ILE A 13 -9.97 11.08 8.60
CA ILE A 13 -8.93 12.06 8.25
C ILE A 13 -8.24 12.69 9.47
N PHE A 14 -8.99 13.17 10.47
CA PHE A 14 -8.38 13.83 11.65
C PHE A 14 -7.67 12.83 12.55
N ILE A 15 -8.27 11.67 12.83
CA ILE A 15 -7.61 10.62 13.63
C ILE A 15 -6.36 10.11 12.92
N SER A 16 -6.40 9.99 11.59
CA SER A 16 -5.25 9.64 10.77
C SER A 16 -4.14 10.68 10.94
N THR A 17 -4.44 11.98 10.85
CA THR A 17 -3.44 13.04 11.05
C THR A 17 -2.82 12.97 12.44
N GLU A 18 -3.59 12.74 13.50
CA GLU A 18 -3.05 12.62 14.87
C GLU A 18 -2.11 11.41 15.01
N TYR A 19 -2.49 10.25 14.46
CA TYR A 19 -1.64 9.05 14.46
C TYR A 19 -0.40 9.21 13.57
N GLN A 20 -0.48 9.95 12.46
CA GLN A 20 0.70 10.29 11.65
C GLN A 20 1.66 11.20 12.42
N ALA A 21 1.14 12.18 13.16
CA ALA A 21 1.97 13.01 14.04
C ALA A 21 2.62 12.17 15.16
N ARG A 22 1.89 11.21 15.75
CA ARG A 22 2.45 10.26 16.72
C ARG A 22 3.54 9.37 16.10
N LEU A 23 3.29 8.83 14.91
CA LEU A 23 4.27 8.02 14.18
C LEU A 23 5.55 8.83 13.88
N ALA A 24 5.41 10.10 13.50
CA ALA A 24 6.55 10.99 13.27
C ALA A 24 7.35 11.26 14.57
N GLU A 25 6.67 11.45 15.70
CA GLU A 25 7.30 11.62 17.02
C GLU A 25 8.13 10.40 17.43
N ILE A 26 7.60 9.18 17.25
CA ILE A 26 8.33 7.95 17.61
C ILE A 26 9.39 7.57 16.58
N SER A 27 9.18 7.89 15.30
CA SER A 27 10.16 7.63 14.24
C SER A 27 11.36 8.55 14.42
N ASN A 28 11.16 9.83 14.70
CA ASN A 28 12.22 10.82 14.92
C ASN A 28 13.35 10.78 13.85
N GLY A 29 12.99 10.50 12.59
CA GLY A 29 13.95 10.40 11.47
C GLY A 29 14.77 9.12 11.43
N SER A 30 14.40 8.11 12.21
CA SER A 30 15.05 6.79 12.24
C SER A 30 14.85 6.04 10.93
N ASP A 31 15.83 5.20 10.59
CA ASP A 31 15.69 4.22 9.53
C ASP A 31 14.60 3.19 9.88
N TRP A 32 14.16 2.42 8.89
CA TRP A 32 13.13 1.40 9.10
C TRP A 32 13.48 0.10 8.39
N SER A 33 12.90 -1.00 8.87
CA SER A 33 12.91 -2.29 8.21
C SER A 33 11.54 -2.95 8.36
N VAL A 34 11.18 -3.78 7.40
CA VAL A 34 9.92 -4.55 7.46
C VAL A 34 10.17 -5.98 7.01
N ASP A 35 9.70 -6.91 7.82
CA ASP A 35 9.64 -8.34 7.51
C ASP A 35 8.17 -8.75 7.49
N PHE A 36 7.68 -9.16 6.32
CA PHE A 36 6.29 -9.65 6.21
C PHE A 36 6.17 -11.14 6.51
N SER A 37 7.27 -11.91 6.47
CA SER A 37 7.27 -13.34 6.78
C SER A 37 7.22 -13.62 8.28
N ALA A 38 7.88 -12.78 9.06
CA ALA A 38 7.72 -12.65 10.51
C ALA A 38 7.18 -11.24 10.78
N PRO A 39 5.85 -11.03 10.69
CA PRO A 39 5.23 -9.70 10.59
C PRO A 39 5.76 -8.70 11.62
N SER A 40 6.70 -7.86 11.21
CA SER A 40 7.35 -6.88 12.05
C SER A 40 7.81 -5.70 11.23
N PHE A 41 7.40 -4.51 11.64
CA PHE A 41 7.91 -3.23 11.15
C PHE A 41 8.73 -2.60 12.27
N THR A 42 10.01 -2.39 12.03
CA THR A 42 10.93 -1.87 13.03
C THR A 42 11.38 -0.47 12.64
N LEU A 43 11.18 0.48 13.55
CA LEU A 43 11.85 1.78 13.52
C LEU A 43 13.21 1.63 14.21
N ASN A 44 14.28 1.77 13.43
CA ASN A 44 15.66 1.54 13.83
C ASN A 44 16.24 2.82 14.46
N SER A 45 15.92 3.02 15.73
CA SER A 45 16.41 4.12 16.56
C SER A 45 17.21 3.59 17.75
N ASP A 46 17.81 4.47 18.56
CA ASP A 46 18.45 4.11 19.83
C ASP A 46 17.47 3.41 20.80
N SER A 47 16.18 3.69 20.68
CA SER A 47 15.08 3.01 21.37
C SER A 47 14.16 2.39 20.33
N SER A 48 14.68 1.35 19.65
CA SER A 48 13.98 0.71 18.54
C SER A 48 12.54 0.33 18.90
N VAL A 49 11.60 0.71 18.03
CA VAL A 49 10.18 0.45 18.20
C VAL A 49 9.74 -0.58 17.18
N GLN A 50 9.12 -1.67 17.66
CA GLN A 50 8.52 -2.68 16.82
C GLN A 50 7.01 -2.45 16.73
N LEU A 51 6.47 -2.56 15.53
CA LEU A 51 5.07 -2.38 15.18
C LEU A 51 4.62 -3.55 14.31
N ASN A 52 3.32 -3.83 14.30
CA ASN A 52 2.73 -4.86 13.45
C ASN A 52 2.37 -4.27 12.07
N PRO A 53 2.89 -4.82 10.96
CA PRO A 53 2.58 -4.34 9.62
C PRO A 53 1.35 -5.01 9.02
N TYR A 54 0.51 -4.21 8.37
CA TYR A 54 -0.62 -4.68 7.56
C TYR A 54 -0.52 -4.09 6.15
N LEU A 55 -0.19 -4.91 5.16
CA LEU A 55 0.01 -4.48 3.79
C LEU A 55 -1.35 -4.29 3.10
N LEU A 56 -1.68 -3.06 2.71
CA LEU A 56 -2.91 -2.78 1.96
C LEU A 56 -2.76 -3.10 0.47
N GLY A 57 -1.67 -2.65 -0.14
CA GLY A 57 -1.48 -2.74 -1.57
C GLY A 57 -0.27 -1.95 -2.03
N THR A 58 -0.05 -1.95 -3.33
CA THR A 58 1.05 -1.24 -3.97
C THR A 58 0.54 -0.30 -5.05
N GLU A 59 1.18 0.86 -5.11
CA GLU A 59 1.01 1.87 -6.13
C GLU A 59 2.22 1.79 -7.07
N SER A 60 1.99 1.65 -8.37
CA SER A 60 3.05 1.64 -9.38
C SER A 60 2.83 2.76 -10.37
N GLU A 61 3.72 3.77 -10.35
CA GLU A 61 3.70 4.87 -11.32
C GLU A 61 3.99 4.36 -12.73
N ASN A 62 4.96 3.44 -12.84
CA ASN A 62 5.37 2.84 -14.11
C ASN A 62 4.25 2.02 -14.78
N ARG A 63 3.43 1.32 -13.99
CA ARG A 63 2.27 0.57 -14.51
C ARG A 63 1.01 1.42 -14.59
N GLY A 64 0.97 2.56 -13.89
CA GLY A 64 -0.22 3.39 -13.76
C GLY A 64 -1.36 2.66 -13.04
N SER A 65 -1.05 1.81 -12.07
CA SER A 65 -2.07 1.06 -11.33
C SER A 65 -1.81 0.97 -9.82
N TRP A 66 -2.91 0.83 -9.08
CA TRP A 66 -2.94 0.37 -7.70
C TRP A 66 -3.37 -1.09 -7.67
N ILE A 67 -2.68 -1.91 -6.89
CA ILE A 67 -2.98 -3.33 -6.71
C ILE A 67 -3.17 -3.62 -5.23
N TRP A 68 -4.28 -4.23 -4.86
CA TRP A 68 -4.51 -4.64 -3.48
C TRP A 68 -3.76 -5.92 -3.11
N SER A 69 -3.33 -6.02 -1.86
CA SER A 69 -2.59 -7.18 -1.36
C SER A 69 -3.43 -8.47 -1.32
N TRP A 70 -4.77 -8.36 -1.37
CA TRP A 70 -5.64 -9.53 -1.45
C TRP A 70 -5.70 -10.17 -2.84
N GLN A 71 -5.13 -9.54 -3.87
CA GLN A 71 -5.29 -10.01 -5.25
C GLN A 71 -4.78 -11.46 -5.42
N GLU A 72 -3.65 -11.78 -4.81
CA GLU A 72 -3.12 -13.15 -4.77
C GLU A 72 -2.75 -13.51 -3.33
N LEU A 73 -3.62 -14.26 -2.67
CA LEU A 73 -3.45 -14.69 -1.28
C LEU A 73 -2.52 -15.90 -1.17
N GLY A 74 -1.96 -16.11 0.03
CA GLY A 74 -1.01 -17.18 0.32
C GLY A 74 0.44 -16.84 -0.02
N HIS A 75 0.72 -15.59 -0.40
CA HIS A 75 2.09 -15.08 -0.58
C HIS A 75 2.62 -14.32 0.66
N PHE A 76 1.71 -13.87 1.52
CA PHE A 76 2.01 -13.21 2.79
C PHE A 76 1.19 -13.88 3.89
N PRO A 77 1.61 -13.80 5.17
CA PRO A 77 0.79 -14.24 6.29
C PRO A 77 -0.60 -13.58 6.30
N ASP A 78 -1.59 -14.32 6.76
CA ASP A 78 -2.99 -13.89 6.76
C ASP A 78 -3.21 -12.60 7.58
N SER A 79 -2.47 -12.47 8.69
CA SER A 79 -2.46 -11.26 9.51
C SER A 79 -2.02 -10.02 8.75
N VAL A 80 -1.02 -10.14 7.87
CA VAL A 80 -0.47 -9.02 7.06
C VAL A 80 -1.49 -8.50 6.05
N VAL A 81 -2.29 -9.38 5.45
CA VAL A 81 -3.28 -9.02 4.42
C VAL A 81 -4.69 -8.78 4.98
N SER A 82 -4.92 -9.09 6.25
CA SER A 82 -6.24 -9.01 6.91
C SER A 82 -6.89 -7.63 6.78
N ALA A 83 -6.14 -6.54 6.91
CA ALA A 83 -6.66 -5.17 6.77
C ALA A 83 -7.19 -4.88 5.37
N ALA A 84 -6.52 -5.41 4.33
CA ALA A 84 -6.95 -5.25 2.94
C ALA A 84 -8.23 -6.07 2.72
N ILE A 85 -8.29 -7.31 3.20
CA ILE A 85 -9.49 -8.15 3.10
C ILE A 85 -10.67 -7.52 3.84
N GLN A 86 -10.45 -6.92 5.02
CA GLN A 86 -11.51 -6.21 5.75
C GLN A 86 -12.05 -5.03 4.94
N ALA A 87 -11.17 -4.30 4.26
CA ALA A 87 -11.59 -3.24 3.34
C ALA A 87 -12.44 -3.80 2.18
N ARG A 88 -12.07 -4.96 1.63
CA ARG A 88 -12.81 -5.67 0.58
C ARG A 88 -14.20 -6.12 1.03
N GLU A 89 -14.29 -6.81 2.16
CA GLU A 89 -15.57 -7.30 2.72
C GLU A 89 -16.50 -6.13 3.04
N SER A 90 -15.99 -5.08 3.68
CA SER A 90 -16.77 -3.87 3.99
C SER A 90 -17.16 -3.09 2.73
N GLY A 91 -16.26 -3.04 1.75
CA GLY A 91 -16.51 -2.47 0.43
C GLY A 91 -17.68 -3.17 -0.29
N GLY A 92 -17.73 -4.50 -0.22
CA GLY A 92 -18.84 -5.30 -0.75
C GLY A 92 -20.16 -5.02 -0.05
N GLN A 93 -20.15 -4.89 1.28
CA GLN A 93 -21.34 -4.57 2.07
C GLN A 93 -21.90 -3.16 1.78
N HIS A 94 -21.02 -2.22 1.41
CA HIS A 94 -21.39 -0.83 1.10
C HIS A 94 -21.47 -0.52 -0.41
N SER A 95 -21.19 -1.50 -1.27
CA SER A 95 -21.09 -1.34 -2.73
C SER A 95 -20.08 -0.27 -3.17
N ILE A 96 -18.91 -0.21 -2.52
CA ILE A 96 -17.82 0.73 -2.84
C ILE A 96 -16.84 0.03 -3.79
N ALA A 97 -16.94 0.32 -5.09
CA ALA A 97 -16.19 -0.37 -6.13
C ALA A 97 -14.66 -0.27 -5.96
N GLU A 98 -14.17 0.86 -5.47
CA GLU A 98 -12.75 1.09 -5.22
C GLU A 98 -12.15 0.15 -4.17
N LEU A 99 -12.99 -0.38 -3.27
CA LEU A 99 -12.57 -1.32 -2.24
C LEU A 99 -12.80 -2.78 -2.65
N THR A 100 -13.45 -3.05 -3.77
CA THR A 100 -13.75 -4.42 -4.23
C THR A 100 -13.09 -4.78 -5.56
N THR A 101 -12.40 -3.84 -6.20
CA THR A 101 -11.73 -4.04 -7.48
C THR A 101 -10.26 -4.36 -7.22
N ASP A 102 -9.80 -5.52 -7.68
CA ASP A 102 -8.42 -6.02 -7.41
C ASP A 102 -7.32 -5.08 -7.88
N GLU A 103 -7.52 -4.45 -9.04
CA GLU A 103 -6.60 -3.48 -9.63
C GLU A 103 -7.34 -2.26 -10.14
N LEU A 104 -6.85 -1.08 -9.77
CA LEU A 104 -7.42 0.20 -10.14
C LEU A 104 -6.44 0.97 -11.01
N VAL A 105 -6.98 1.72 -11.97
CA VAL A 105 -6.19 2.71 -12.71
C VAL A 105 -5.74 3.80 -11.74
N LEU A 106 -4.45 4.10 -11.75
CA LEU A 106 -3.89 5.08 -10.86
C LEU A 106 -4.40 6.48 -11.21
N SER A 107 -4.75 7.24 -10.19
CA SER A 107 -5.09 8.66 -10.27
C SER A 107 -4.43 9.38 -9.12
N ASP A 108 -4.27 10.70 -9.25
CA ASP A 108 -3.63 11.51 -8.22
C ASP A 108 -4.28 11.30 -6.84
N GLY A 109 -3.43 11.04 -5.84
CA GLY A 109 -3.82 10.77 -4.47
C GLY A 109 -4.69 9.51 -4.25
N LEU A 110 -4.86 8.62 -5.23
CA LEU A 110 -5.69 7.41 -5.09
C LEU A 110 -5.23 6.55 -3.91
N ALA A 111 -3.95 6.21 -3.85
CA ALA A 111 -3.41 5.33 -2.81
C ALA A 111 -3.64 5.90 -1.40
N ARG A 112 -3.47 7.22 -1.24
CA ARG A 112 -3.78 7.92 0.02
C ARG A 112 -5.27 7.86 0.36
N ARG A 113 -6.16 8.06 -0.62
CA ARG A 113 -7.63 7.98 -0.41
C ARG A 113 -8.07 6.58 0.00
N LEU A 114 -7.56 5.53 -0.67
CA LEU A 114 -7.82 4.14 -0.31
C LEU A 114 -7.30 3.81 1.09
N THR A 115 -6.10 4.29 1.42
CA THR A 115 -5.51 4.14 2.75
C THR A 115 -6.40 4.77 3.82
N LEU A 116 -6.81 6.03 3.65
CA LEU A 116 -7.71 6.72 4.60
C LEU A 116 -9.03 5.96 4.76
N ALA A 117 -9.66 5.54 3.66
CA ALA A 117 -10.87 4.74 3.73
C ALA A 117 -10.67 3.43 4.50
N ALA A 118 -9.56 2.72 4.26
CA ALA A 118 -9.21 1.50 4.98
C ALA A 118 -9.00 1.76 6.49
N LYS A 119 -8.46 2.91 6.91
CA LYS A 119 -8.33 3.26 8.33
C LYS A 119 -9.68 3.35 9.04
N ALA A 120 -10.70 3.91 8.38
CA ALA A 120 -12.05 3.99 8.95
C ALA A 120 -12.69 2.61 9.16
N LEU A 121 -12.36 1.65 8.30
CA LEU A 121 -12.92 0.30 8.32
C LEU A 121 -12.18 -0.64 9.26
N THR A 122 -10.86 -0.46 9.37
CA THR A 122 -9.99 -1.39 10.11
C THR A 122 -9.72 -0.92 11.54
N GLY A 123 -9.78 0.39 11.82
CA GLY A 123 -9.35 0.96 13.09
C GLY A 123 -7.82 1.08 13.23
N LEU A 124 -7.07 0.80 12.17
CA LEU A 124 -5.62 0.98 12.12
C LEU A 124 -5.31 2.37 11.58
N TYR A 125 -4.91 3.30 12.46
CA TYR A 125 -4.87 4.72 12.10
C TYR A 125 -3.48 5.25 11.70
N ALA A 126 -2.42 4.47 11.89
CA ALA A 126 -1.09 4.78 11.36
C ALA A 126 -0.87 4.09 10.01
N HIS A 127 -0.11 4.73 9.13
CA HIS A 127 0.33 4.17 7.84
C HIS A 127 1.75 4.63 7.55
N TYR A 128 2.49 3.85 6.77
CA TYR A 128 3.82 4.19 6.27
C TYR A 128 3.94 3.73 4.80
N PRO A 129 4.14 4.65 3.85
CA PRO A 129 4.43 4.29 2.47
C PRO A 129 5.91 3.89 2.33
N VAL A 130 6.17 2.74 1.74
CA VAL A 130 7.51 2.17 1.54
C VAL A 130 7.82 2.07 0.06
N SER A 131 8.96 2.62 -0.38
CA SER A 131 9.46 2.37 -1.74
C SER A 131 9.97 0.95 -1.84
N ALA A 132 9.37 0.15 -2.73
CA ALA A 132 9.78 -1.24 -2.99
C ALA A 132 10.77 -1.35 -4.17
N GLY A 133 11.15 -0.22 -4.78
CA GLY A 133 11.97 -0.16 -5.98
C GLY A 133 11.14 -0.05 -7.26
N ALA A 134 11.82 0.23 -8.39
CA ALA A 134 11.21 0.29 -9.73
C ALA A 134 9.93 1.14 -9.85
N GLY A 135 9.83 2.25 -9.12
CA GLY A 135 8.66 3.14 -9.12
C GLY A 135 7.42 2.52 -8.47
N VAL A 136 7.61 1.56 -7.57
CA VAL A 136 6.55 0.91 -6.79
C VAL A 136 6.62 1.34 -5.33
N ARG A 137 5.47 1.70 -4.76
CA ARG A 137 5.30 2.11 -3.37
C ARG A 137 4.28 1.20 -2.70
N ALA A 138 4.71 0.46 -1.69
CA ALA A 138 3.84 -0.33 -0.82
C ALA A 138 3.22 0.55 0.27
N TRP A 139 1.93 0.42 0.49
CA TRP A 139 1.20 1.16 1.52
C TRP A 139 0.84 0.22 2.66
N ILE A 140 1.40 0.50 3.84
CA ILE A 140 1.33 -0.37 5.02
C ILE A 140 0.59 0.38 6.12
N LEU A 141 -0.42 -0.23 6.74
CA LEU A 141 -0.97 0.23 8.03
C LEU A 141 -0.15 -0.34 9.18
N LEU A 142 -0.01 0.42 10.25
CA LEU A 142 0.80 0.06 11.41
C LEU A 142 -0.05 0.03 12.68
N ASP A 143 0.23 -0.95 13.54
CA ASP A 143 -0.38 -1.11 14.86
C ASP A 143 0.68 -1.38 15.93
N GLY A 144 0.36 -1.12 17.19
CA GLY A 144 1.22 -1.42 18.34
C GLY A 144 1.18 -0.37 19.44
N ASP A 145 1.51 -0.77 20.66
CA ASP A 145 1.37 0.01 21.89
C ASP A 145 2.05 1.40 21.82
N ALA A 146 3.18 1.50 21.10
CA ALA A 146 3.88 2.77 20.93
C ALA A 146 3.07 3.84 20.18
N LEU A 147 2.07 3.43 19.38
CA LEU A 147 1.17 4.32 18.65
C LEU A 147 -0.06 4.74 19.47
N GLU A 148 -0.27 4.18 20.65
CA GLU A 148 -1.39 4.58 21.50
C GLU A 148 -1.33 6.08 21.81
N LEU A 149 -2.48 6.73 21.61
CA LEU A 149 -2.63 8.15 21.89
C LEU A 149 -3.03 8.35 23.34
N GLU A 150 -2.41 9.34 23.98
CA GLU A 150 -2.82 9.81 25.30
C GLU A 150 -4.28 10.33 25.30
N ALA A 151 -4.80 10.67 26.48
CA ALA A 151 -6.11 11.31 26.60
C ALA A 151 -6.20 12.55 25.68
N PRO A 152 -7.35 12.79 25.03
CA PRO A 152 -7.50 13.94 24.15
C PRO A 152 -7.29 15.25 24.93
N THR A 153 -6.55 16.17 24.32
CA THR A 153 -6.35 17.53 24.82
C THR A 153 -6.85 18.54 23.79
N VAL A 154 -7.42 19.66 24.25
CA VAL A 154 -7.91 20.71 23.33
C VAL A 154 -6.79 21.26 22.44
N ASN A 155 -5.57 21.36 22.97
CA ASN A 155 -4.44 21.86 22.19
C ASN A 155 -4.10 20.91 21.03
N ARG A 156 -3.95 19.61 21.31
CA ARG A 156 -3.64 18.60 20.29
C ARG A 156 -4.76 18.51 19.26
N MET A 157 -6.01 18.46 19.71
CA MET A 157 -7.17 18.38 18.81
C MET A 157 -7.27 19.60 17.90
N GLY A 158 -7.12 20.81 18.44
CA GLY A 158 -7.13 22.06 17.66
C GLY A 158 -6.02 22.09 16.61
N ARG A 159 -4.80 21.69 16.98
CA ARG A 159 -3.65 21.62 16.06
C ARG A 159 -3.86 20.59 14.96
N VAL A 160 -4.36 19.40 15.28
CA VAL A 160 -4.69 18.35 14.31
C VAL A 160 -5.73 18.84 13.31
N MET A 161 -6.79 19.50 13.78
CA MET A 161 -7.82 20.05 12.89
C MET A 161 -7.25 21.13 11.98
N ALA A 162 -6.54 22.12 12.53
CA ALA A 162 -5.93 23.20 11.76
C ALA A 162 -4.93 22.70 10.70
N GLU A 163 -4.13 21.68 11.03
CA GLU A 163 -3.17 21.09 10.09
C GLU A 163 -3.88 20.34 8.97
N THR A 164 -4.84 19.48 9.33
CA THR A 164 -5.55 18.63 8.36
C THR A 164 -6.31 19.45 7.32
N LEU A 165 -6.90 20.58 7.74
CA LEU A 165 -7.68 21.47 6.87
C LEU A 165 -6.86 22.07 5.71
N LYS A 166 -5.52 22.07 5.79
CA LYS A 166 -4.67 22.54 4.69
C LYS A 166 -4.71 21.62 3.45
N SER A 167 -5.02 20.33 3.64
CA SER A 167 -4.94 19.31 2.58
C SER A 167 -6.15 19.28 1.63
N ASN A 168 -7.20 20.07 1.87
CA ASN A 168 -8.46 20.09 1.10
C ASN A 168 -9.06 18.70 0.77
N THR A 169 -8.72 17.66 1.54
CA THR A 169 -9.14 16.27 1.30
C THR A 169 -10.54 16.00 1.86
N ILE A 170 -10.97 16.80 2.83
CA ILE A 170 -12.25 16.62 3.54
C ILE A 170 -13.38 17.24 2.73
N VAL A 171 -14.42 16.45 2.44
CA VAL A 171 -15.64 16.95 1.78
C VAL A 171 -16.70 17.31 2.83
N ASN A 172 -16.96 16.41 3.78
CA ASN A 172 -17.88 16.66 4.89
C ASN A 172 -17.11 16.86 6.21
N GLN A 173 -16.86 18.12 6.57
CA GLN A 173 -16.09 18.45 7.77
C GLN A 173 -16.87 18.22 9.07
N GLN A 174 -18.20 18.29 9.05
CA GLN A 174 -19.04 17.97 10.21
C GLN A 174 -18.90 16.48 10.56
N ARG A 175 -19.03 15.60 9.57
CA ARG A 175 -18.78 14.15 9.72
C ARG A 175 -17.38 13.87 10.26
N ALA A 176 -16.36 14.55 9.71
CA ALA A 176 -14.99 14.37 10.15
C ALA A 176 -14.81 14.74 11.63
N VAL A 177 -15.39 15.86 12.04
CA VAL A 177 -15.38 16.33 13.44
C VAL A 177 -16.11 15.37 14.37
N ASP A 178 -17.31 14.91 14.00
CA ASP A 178 -18.08 13.93 14.78
C ASP A 178 -17.31 12.63 14.98
N SER A 179 -16.76 12.10 13.88
CA SER A 179 -15.98 10.87 13.92
C SER A 179 -14.74 11.03 14.78
N TYR A 180 -14.04 12.16 14.66
CA TYR A 180 -12.83 12.41 15.45
C TYR A 180 -13.10 12.52 16.95
N ALA A 181 -14.15 13.26 17.35
CA ALA A 181 -14.54 13.36 18.76
C ALA A 181 -14.87 11.97 19.33
N ARG A 182 -15.70 11.20 18.62
CA ARG A 182 -16.06 9.84 19.00
C ARG A 182 -14.85 8.91 19.11
N LEU A 183 -13.94 8.93 18.12
CA LEU A 183 -12.75 8.08 18.08
C LEU A 183 -11.72 8.45 19.14
N ARG A 184 -11.70 9.71 19.58
CA ARG A 184 -10.82 10.16 20.67
C ARG A 184 -11.44 10.00 22.05
N GLY A 185 -12.74 9.71 22.14
CA GLY A 185 -13.46 9.68 23.40
C GLY A 185 -13.72 11.07 23.97
N ALA A 186 -13.71 12.10 23.13
CA ALA A 186 -14.15 13.44 23.48
C ALA A 186 -15.68 13.54 23.33
N HIS A 187 -16.31 14.37 24.15
CA HIS A 187 -17.72 14.68 23.99
C HIS A 187 -17.89 15.75 22.91
N ILE A 188 -18.91 15.63 22.06
CA ILE A 188 -19.31 16.66 21.11
C ILE A 188 -20.78 17.00 21.29
N ALA A 189 -21.08 18.30 21.36
CA ALA A 189 -22.44 18.80 21.33
C ALA A 189 -22.62 19.77 20.17
N TRP A 190 -23.69 19.56 19.41
CA TRP A 190 -24.13 20.45 18.35
C TRP A 190 -25.24 21.35 18.88
N ASP A 191 -25.09 22.66 18.71
CA ASP A 191 -26.17 23.62 18.96
C ASP A 191 -27.06 23.74 17.72
N THR A 192 -26.42 23.93 16.57
CA THR A 192 -27.01 23.91 15.23
C THR A 192 -26.02 23.28 14.25
N GLU A 193 -26.39 23.10 12.98
CA GLU A 193 -25.44 22.69 11.95
C GLU A 193 -24.26 23.68 11.77
N ALA A 194 -24.39 24.92 12.26
CA ALA A 194 -23.37 25.97 12.15
C ALA A 194 -22.38 26.01 13.32
N THR A 195 -22.60 25.27 14.42
CA THR A 195 -21.72 25.36 15.61
C THR A 195 -21.71 24.07 16.42
N ALA A 196 -20.50 23.60 16.73
CA ALA A 196 -20.25 22.47 17.62
C ALA A 196 -19.30 22.86 18.75
N VAL A 197 -19.43 22.19 19.91
CA VAL A 197 -18.47 22.27 21.01
C VAL A 197 -17.92 20.88 21.31
N ILE A 198 -16.60 20.71 21.16
CA ILE A 198 -15.89 19.51 21.58
C ILE A 198 -15.35 19.74 22.99
N THR A 199 -15.69 18.86 23.93
CA THR A 199 -15.17 18.89 25.30
C THR A 199 -14.21 17.72 25.51
N ALA A 200 -13.00 18.04 25.98
CA ALA A 200 -11.96 17.12 26.41
C ALA A 200 -11.71 17.25 27.93
N THR A 201 -10.78 16.48 28.48
CA THR A 201 -10.53 16.50 29.94
C THR A 201 -9.87 17.78 30.44
N ASP A 202 -9.21 18.53 29.55
CA ASP A 202 -8.46 19.75 29.86
C ASP A 202 -9.17 21.05 29.41
N GLY A 203 -10.33 20.96 28.75
CA GLY A 203 -11.08 22.13 28.29
C GLY A 203 -12.07 21.82 27.18
N ALA A 204 -12.51 22.84 26.46
CA ALA A 204 -13.34 22.68 25.27
C ALA A 204 -12.94 23.60 24.12
N LEU A 205 -13.28 23.17 22.90
CA LEU A 205 -13.16 23.93 21.66
C LEU A 205 -14.54 24.19 21.07
N ARG A 206 -14.82 25.42 20.68
CA ARG A 206 -15.95 25.76 19.82
C ARG A 206 -15.50 25.82 18.37
N LEU A 207 -16.28 25.19 17.51
CA LEU A 207 -16.11 25.14 16.07
C LEU A 207 -17.27 25.86 15.41
N TRP A 208 -16.97 26.77 14.48
CA TRP A 208 -17.97 27.39 13.61
C TRP A 208 -17.89 26.81 12.22
N PHE A 209 -19.06 26.63 11.60
CA PHE A 209 -19.18 26.13 10.25
C PHE A 209 -19.88 27.14 9.36
N ASP A 210 -19.27 27.44 8.22
CA ASP A 210 -19.88 28.18 7.12
C ASP A 210 -19.96 27.26 5.90
N GLU A 211 -21.16 27.11 5.32
CA GLU A 211 -21.44 26.14 4.25
C GLU A 211 -20.91 24.72 4.53
N GLY A 212 -20.99 24.27 5.79
CA GLY A 212 -20.51 22.95 6.23
C GLY A 212 -18.99 22.82 6.38
N LYS A 213 -18.24 23.92 6.24
CA LYS A 213 -16.77 23.99 6.41
C LYS A 213 -16.42 24.78 7.66
N ILE A 214 -15.40 24.32 8.38
CA ILE A 214 -14.86 24.98 9.56
C ILE A 214 -14.35 26.37 9.16
N SER A 215 -14.96 27.41 9.74
CA SER A 215 -14.60 28.81 9.55
C SER A 215 -13.85 29.38 10.76
N GLY A 216 -13.95 28.75 11.92
CA GLY A 216 -13.25 29.15 13.13
C GLY A 216 -13.12 28.03 14.16
N ILE A 217 -12.05 28.10 14.97
CA ILE A 217 -11.77 27.21 16.10
C ILE A 217 -11.31 28.09 17.26
N GLU A 218 -12.04 28.10 18.38
CA GLU A 218 -11.69 28.88 19.57
C GLU A 218 -11.90 28.08 20.85
N SER A 219 -11.34 28.58 21.96
CA SER A 219 -11.60 28.03 23.29
C SER A 219 -13.05 28.27 23.73
N ALA A 220 -13.62 27.33 24.48
CA ALA A 220 -14.98 27.38 24.97
C ALA A 220 -15.12 26.85 26.40
N GLU A 221 -16.28 27.10 27.01
CA GLU A 221 -16.66 26.45 28.26
C GLU A 221 -17.04 24.99 28.02
N PRO A 222 -16.56 24.04 28.85
CA PRO A 222 -16.95 22.63 28.80
C PRO A 222 -18.47 22.44 28.85
N GLN A 223 -18.99 21.57 27.99
CA GLN A 223 -20.43 21.22 27.94
C GLN A 223 -20.74 19.82 28.47
N ALA A 224 -19.71 19.08 28.89
CA ALA A 224 -19.82 17.76 29.48
C ALA A 224 -19.13 17.71 30.85
N ASP A 225 -19.70 16.95 31.78
CA ASP A 225 -19.07 16.65 33.05
C ASP A 225 -18.10 15.46 32.94
N SER A 226 -17.36 15.19 34.01
CA SER A 226 -16.40 14.08 34.03
C SER A 226 -17.06 12.72 33.84
N ALA A 227 -18.33 12.55 34.21
CA ALA A 227 -19.01 11.27 34.04
C ALA A 227 -19.38 11.01 32.58
N GLU A 228 -19.80 12.04 31.83
CA GLU A 228 -20.01 11.96 30.39
C GLU A 228 -18.69 11.77 29.64
N LEU A 229 -17.62 12.49 30.00
CA LEU A 229 -16.31 12.28 29.38
C LEU A 229 -15.79 10.85 29.59
N ASN A 230 -15.97 10.28 30.79
CA ASN A 230 -15.63 8.88 31.06
C ASN A 230 -16.48 7.90 30.23
N ARG A 231 -17.75 8.22 29.95
CA ARG A 231 -18.59 7.42 29.04
C ARG A 231 -18.07 7.48 27.60
N CYS A 232 -17.76 8.67 27.10
CA CYS A 232 -17.19 8.84 25.75
C CYS A 232 -15.86 8.09 25.61
N ALA A 233 -14.97 8.19 26.61
CA ALA A 233 -13.71 7.46 26.64
C ALA A 233 -13.93 5.93 26.61
N ALA A 234 -14.85 5.42 27.43
CA ALA A 234 -15.18 3.99 27.44
C ALA A 234 -15.78 3.52 26.10
N GLN A 235 -16.63 4.33 25.46
CA GLN A 235 -17.17 4.03 24.13
C GLN A 235 -16.08 4.00 23.06
N ALA A 236 -15.10 4.90 23.11
CA ALA A 236 -13.97 4.91 22.19
C ALA A 236 -13.10 3.66 22.35
N VAL A 237 -12.85 3.22 23.60
CA VAL A 237 -12.14 1.96 23.88
C VAL A 237 -12.93 0.77 23.34
N ALA A 238 -14.22 0.67 23.66
CA ALA A 238 -15.07 -0.42 23.19
C ALA A 238 -15.14 -0.50 21.65
N LEU A 239 -15.15 0.65 20.95
CA LEU A 239 -15.11 0.68 19.49
C LEU A 239 -13.78 0.15 18.95
N ARG A 240 -12.64 0.48 19.57
CA ARG A 240 -11.33 -0.06 19.17
C ARG A 240 -11.25 -1.57 19.40
N GLU A 241 -11.74 -2.05 20.53
CA GLU A 241 -11.83 -3.48 20.85
C GLU A 241 -12.73 -4.22 19.84
N GLN A 242 -13.87 -3.63 19.49
CA GLN A 242 -14.76 -4.18 18.46
C GLN A 242 -14.05 -4.30 17.11
N LEU A 243 -13.39 -3.24 16.63
CA LEU A 243 -12.67 -3.25 15.36
C LEU A 243 -11.49 -4.25 15.37
N ALA A 244 -10.80 -4.40 16.49
CA ALA A 244 -9.76 -5.41 16.66
C ALA A 244 -10.33 -6.85 16.62
N SER A 245 -11.49 -7.08 17.24
CA SER A 245 -12.19 -8.36 17.17
C SER A 245 -12.66 -8.68 15.75
N GLU A 246 -13.18 -7.68 15.02
CA GLU A 246 -13.57 -7.82 13.61
C GLU A 246 -12.35 -8.15 12.74
N ARG A 247 -11.18 -7.52 12.98
CA ARG A 247 -9.92 -7.87 12.31
C ARG A 247 -9.52 -9.33 12.53
N ALA A 248 -9.59 -9.81 13.77
CA ALA A 248 -9.27 -11.21 14.09
C ALA A 248 -10.23 -12.21 13.43
N GLU A 249 -11.49 -11.82 13.18
CA GLU A 249 -12.41 -12.61 12.37
C GLU A 249 -12.05 -12.60 10.87
N ILE A 250 -11.70 -11.43 10.34
CA ILE A 250 -11.24 -11.31 8.95
C ILE A 250 -9.97 -12.12 8.71
N GLU A 251 -9.05 -12.18 9.66
CA GLU A 251 -7.85 -13.02 9.55
C GLU A 251 -8.20 -14.51 9.36
N ARG A 252 -9.25 -15.01 10.01
CA ARG A 252 -9.73 -16.39 9.78
C ARG A 252 -10.32 -16.58 8.38
N ILE A 253 -11.00 -15.56 7.85
CA ILE A 253 -11.50 -15.54 6.47
C ILE A 253 -10.32 -15.55 5.50
N ALA A 254 -9.32 -14.70 5.74
CA ALA A 254 -8.09 -14.63 4.97
C ALA A 254 -7.38 -15.98 4.89
N ALA A 255 -7.20 -16.66 6.03
CA ALA A 255 -6.58 -17.98 6.08
C ALA A 255 -7.35 -19.03 5.27
N THR A 256 -8.68 -18.99 5.33
CA THR A 256 -9.53 -19.93 4.59
C THR A 256 -9.41 -19.69 3.08
N GLU A 257 -9.47 -18.43 2.64
CA GLU A 257 -9.32 -18.09 1.23
C GLU A 257 -7.90 -18.34 0.71
N ALA A 258 -6.88 -18.02 1.50
CA ALA A 258 -5.48 -18.30 1.16
C ALA A 258 -5.26 -19.79 0.93
N ALA A 259 -5.74 -20.65 1.84
CA ALA A 259 -5.66 -22.10 1.69
C ALA A 259 -6.36 -22.60 0.41
N GLN A 260 -7.54 -22.04 0.08
CA GLN A 260 -8.25 -22.37 -1.15
C GLN A 260 -7.46 -21.96 -2.41
N GLN A 261 -6.86 -20.76 -2.41
CA GLN A 261 -6.06 -20.27 -3.52
C GLN A 261 -4.76 -21.06 -3.69
N ILE A 262 -4.10 -21.44 -2.59
CA ILE A 262 -2.90 -22.30 -2.62
C ILE A 262 -3.25 -23.66 -3.25
N ALA A 263 -4.29 -24.33 -2.73
CA ALA A 263 -4.71 -25.63 -3.26
C ALA A 263 -5.08 -25.56 -4.75
N ALA A 264 -5.80 -24.53 -5.17
CA ALA A 264 -6.16 -24.33 -6.58
C ALA A 264 -4.92 -24.13 -7.48
N ARG A 265 -3.89 -23.43 -6.97
CA ARG A 265 -2.61 -23.24 -7.70
C ARG A 265 -1.82 -24.54 -7.81
N GLU A 266 -1.77 -25.34 -6.74
CA GLU A 266 -1.13 -26.66 -6.73
C GLU A 266 -1.82 -27.63 -7.70
N GLU A 267 -3.15 -27.68 -7.69
CA GLU A 267 -3.93 -28.50 -8.61
C GLU A 267 -3.69 -28.10 -10.07
N ALA A 268 -3.69 -26.79 -10.36
CA ALA A 268 -3.40 -26.27 -11.69
C ALA A 268 -1.98 -26.61 -12.17
N HIS A 269 -0.99 -26.53 -11.27
CA HIS A 269 0.38 -26.91 -11.59
C HIS A 269 0.52 -28.42 -11.85
N ALA A 270 -0.11 -29.25 -11.01
CA ALA A 270 -0.11 -30.71 -11.20
C ALA A 270 -0.80 -31.11 -12.52
N GLU A 271 -1.86 -30.39 -12.91
CA GLU A 271 -2.52 -30.54 -14.21
C GLU A 271 -1.58 -30.20 -15.37
N GLU A 272 -0.87 -29.06 -15.30
CA GLU A 272 0.08 -28.64 -16.33
C GLU A 272 1.22 -29.66 -16.49
N VAL A 273 1.77 -30.16 -15.37
CA VAL A 273 2.80 -31.20 -15.39
C VAL A 273 2.27 -32.48 -16.03
N ARG A 274 1.04 -32.89 -15.71
CA ARG A 274 0.41 -34.08 -16.30
C ARG A 274 0.19 -33.90 -17.81
N GLN A 275 -0.31 -32.75 -18.25
CA GLN A 275 -0.50 -32.44 -19.67
C GLN A 275 0.82 -32.42 -20.43
N ARG A 276 1.88 -31.88 -19.83
CA ARG A 276 3.22 -31.89 -20.42
C ARG A 276 3.76 -33.31 -20.56
N ALA A 277 3.62 -34.16 -19.53
CA ALA A 277 4.02 -35.56 -19.58
C ALA A 277 3.22 -36.37 -20.61
N GLU A 278 1.92 -36.13 -20.73
CA GLU A 278 1.07 -36.75 -21.76
C GLU A 278 1.47 -36.30 -23.18
N ALA A 279 1.79 -35.02 -23.37
CA ALA A 279 2.26 -34.48 -24.65
C ALA A 279 3.63 -35.06 -25.04
N GLU A 280 4.56 -35.18 -24.09
CA GLU A 280 5.87 -35.81 -24.30
C GLU A 280 5.72 -37.29 -24.66
N ALA A 281 4.91 -38.06 -23.92
CA ALA A 281 4.63 -39.46 -24.22
C ALA A 281 3.87 -39.65 -25.55
N ALA A 282 3.08 -38.67 -26.00
CA ALA A 282 2.47 -38.68 -27.33
C ALA A 282 3.49 -38.40 -28.44
N ALA A 283 4.41 -37.45 -28.22
CA ALA A 283 5.49 -37.15 -29.15
C ALA A 283 6.46 -38.33 -29.30
N GLU A 284 6.81 -39.02 -28.21
CA GLU A 284 7.62 -40.24 -28.26
C GLU A 284 6.93 -41.37 -29.05
N ARG A 285 5.61 -41.58 -28.83
CA ARG A 285 4.84 -42.57 -29.60
C ARG A 285 4.78 -42.23 -31.08
N ALA A 286 4.55 -40.97 -31.44
CA ALA A 286 4.54 -40.53 -32.83
C ALA A 286 5.93 -40.70 -33.49
N ALA A 287 7.02 -40.41 -32.75
CA ALA A 287 8.37 -40.64 -33.23
C ALA A 287 8.68 -42.14 -33.44
N ALA A 288 8.22 -43.01 -32.54
CA ALA A 288 8.36 -44.46 -32.68
C ALA A 288 7.54 -45.01 -33.86
N GLU A 289 6.31 -44.54 -34.06
CA GLU A 289 5.49 -44.91 -35.23
C GLU A 289 6.13 -44.44 -36.54
N ALA A 290 6.70 -43.22 -36.58
CA ALA A 290 7.43 -42.72 -37.73
C ALA A 290 8.68 -43.55 -38.04
N ALA A 291 9.48 -43.89 -37.02
CA ALA A 291 10.64 -44.76 -37.17
C ALA A 291 10.26 -46.16 -37.68
N ALA A 292 9.19 -46.75 -37.15
CA ALA A 292 8.70 -48.05 -37.62
C ALA A 292 8.19 -48.01 -39.07
N ALA A 293 7.58 -46.89 -39.50
CA ALA A 293 7.18 -46.70 -40.90
C ALA A 293 8.40 -46.58 -41.83
N GLU A 294 9.45 -45.87 -41.40
CA GLU A 294 10.71 -45.73 -42.13
C GLU A 294 11.47 -47.07 -42.22
N GLU A 295 11.47 -47.87 -41.15
CA GLU A 295 11.99 -49.25 -41.16
C GLU A 295 11.21 -50.17 -42.12
N ALA A 296 9.88 -50.05 -42.18
CA ALA A 296 9.07 -50.82 -43.11
C ALA A 296 9.29 -50.41 -44.59
N GLU A 297 9.50 -49.13 -44.86
CA GLU A 297 9.85 -48.63 -46.20
C GLU A 297 11.28 -49.02 -46.64
N THR A 298 12.21 -49.10 -45.69
CA THR A 298 13.58 -49.57 -45.96
C THR A 298 13.65 -51.10 -46.14
N GLU A 299 12.86 -51.90 -45.41
CA GLU A 299 12.71 -53.34 -45.68
C GLU A 299 12.05 -53.63 -47.04
N SER A 300 11.06 -52.83 -47.46
CA SER A 300 10.48 -52.92 -48.82
C SER A 300 11.47 -52.51 -49.92
N SER A 301 12.49 -51.72 -49.59
CA SER A 301 13.49 -51.23 -50.54
C SER A 301 14.76 -52.10 -50.56
N ALA A 302 14.88 -53.07 -49.65
CA ALA A 302 16.00 -54.01 -49.60
C ALA A 302 15.98 -55.11 -50.69
N GLU A 303 14.95 -55.19 -51.53
CA GLU A 303 14.92 -56.08 -52.71
C GLU A 303 15.51 -55.42 -53.99
N THR A 304 16.03 -54.19 -53.91
CA THR A 304 16.79 -53.60 -55.04
C THR A 304 18.05 -52.91 -54.51
N GLY A 305 19.19 -53.58 -54.68
CA GLY A 305 20.45 -53.23 -54.03
C GLY A 305 21.22 -52.02 -54.57
N GLU A 306 22.18 -51.61 -53.73
CA GLU A 306 23.54 -51.08 -54.01
C GLU A 306 23.66 -49.77 -54.85
N SER A 307 24.42 -48.73 -54.48
CA SER A 307 25.73 -48.68 -53.81
C SER A 307 26.07 -47.29 -53.21
N THR A 308 26.72 -47.31 -52.06
CA THR A 308 27.81 -46.46 -51.49
C THR A 308 28.18 -45.09 -52.10
N SER A 309 28.42 -44.11 -51.22
CA SER A 309 29.78 -43.59 -50.97
C SER A 309 29.91 -42.83 -49.64
N THR A 310 31.06 -43.08 -49.01
CA THR A 310 31.51 -42.68 -47.67
C THR A 310 32.22 -41.33 -47.73
N GLU A 311 31.99 -40.45 -46.74
CA GLU A 311 33.03 -39.54 -46.25
C GLU A 311 32.86 -39.32 -44.74
N GLN A 312 33.98 -39.40 -44.02
CA GLN A 312 34.10 -39.49 -42.55
C GLN A 312 34.95 -38.29 -42.05
N PRO A 313 35.15 -38.08 -40.73
CA PRO A 313 34.61 -36.95 -39.99
C PRO A 313 35.70 -36.02 -39.41
N GLN A 314 35.31 -34.90 -38.78
CA GLN A 314 36.15 -34.25 -37.78
C GLN A 314 35.34 -33.57 -36.66
N ALA A 315 35.96 -33.56 -35.48
CA ALA A 315 35.35 -33.54 -34.16
C ALA A 315 35.24 -32.15 -33.50
N ALA A 316 34.47 -32.18 -32.41
CA ALA A 316 34.13 -31.20 -31.38
C ALA A 316 35.18 -30.16 -30.93
N GLU A 317 34.70 -28.99 -30.47
CA GLU A 317 35.00 -28.44 -29.12
C GLU A 317 34.04 -27.30 -28.71
N ALA A 318 34.07 -26.99 -27.41
CA ALA A 318 33.06 -26.39 -26.54
C ALA A 318 32.94 -24.84 -26.57
N PRO A 319 32.02 -24.21 -25.79
CA PRO A 319 31.77 -22.76 -25.82
C PRO A 319 32.55 -22.00 -24.73
N GLU A 320 32.98 -20.78 -25.02
CA GLU A 320 33.47 -19.83 -24.01
C GLU A 320 32.97 -18.39 -24.24
N GLU A 321 32.46 -17.86 -23.13
CA GLU A 321 32.51 -16.50 -22.57
C GLU A 321 31.95 -15.24 -23.25
N VAL A 322 31.44 -14.42 -22.33
CA VAL A 322 30.69 -13.17 -22.38
C VAL A 322 31.66 -11.99 -22.19
N GLU A 323 31.50 -10.90 -22.94
CA GLU A 323 32.00 -9.59 -22.50
C GLU A 323 31.21 -8.45 -23.17
N GLY A 324 30.73 -7.48 -22.37
CA GLY A 324 30.20 -6.23 -22.91
C GLY A 324 29.02 -5.60 -22.16
N VAL A 325 29.09 -5.41 -20.84
CA VAL A 325 28.30 -4.37 -20.16
C VAL A 325 29.26 -3.32 -19.64
N VAL A 326 29.22 -2.13 -20.24
CA VAL A 326 29.86 -0.94 -19.70
C VAL A 326 28.82 -0.22 -18.86
N SER A 327 28.96 -0.33 -17.54
CA SER A 327 28.38 0.59 -16.57
C SER A 327 29.50 1.51 -16.10
N THR A 328 29.28 2.82 -16.19
CA THR A 328 30.11 3.81 -15.48
C THR A 328 29.24 4.55 -14.50
N ASP A 329 29.64 4.39 -13.24
CA ASP A 329 29.09 4.94 -12.02
C ASP A 329 29.45 6.43 -11.85
N ARG A 330 28.55 7.16 -11.18
CA ARG A 330 28.70 8.41 -10.39
C ARG A 330 29.35 9.66 -10.99
N VAL A 331 28.69 10.82 -10.80
CA VAL A 331 29.12 11.97 -9.95
C VAL A 331 27.91 12.90 -9.69
N TYR A 332 27.55 13.12 -8.42
CA TYR A 332 26.72 14.26 -7.96
C TYR A 332 27.63 15.43 -7.52
N ARG A 333 27.13 16.68 -7.62
CA ARG A 333 27.62 17.79 -6.80
C ARG A 333 26.52 18.85 -6.55
N ASP A 334 26.24 19.06 -5.26
CA ASP A 334 25.68 20.22 -4.50
C ASP A 334 24.58 21.08 -5.17
N ALA A 335 23.29 21.08 -4.73
CA ALA A 335 22.66 21.48 -3.45
C ALA A 335 22.43 23.00 -3.30
N GLU A 336 21.15 23.42 -3.20
CA GLU A 336 20.65 24.47 -2.28
C GLU A 336 19.08 24.59 -2.26
N ALA A 337 18.47 24.48 -1.06
CA ALA A 337 17.10 24.86 -0.56
C ALA A 337 15.85 23.95 -0.79
N PRO A 338 14.72 24.11 -0.05
CA PRO A 338 14.44 24.20 1.41
C PRO A 338 13.44 23.11 1.94
N PHE A 339 13.22 23.06 3.25
CA PHE A 339 12.53 22.01 4.04
C PHE A 339 11.01 21.82 3.80
N ASP A 340 10.62 21.03 2.79
CA ASP A 340 9.40 20.18 2.72
C ASP A 340 9.49 19.36 1.41
N GLN A 341 9.95 18.09 1.47
CA GLN A 341 10.15 17.23 0.29
C GLN A 341 9.98 15.74 0.62
N ASP A 342 9.62 14.96 -0.41
CA ASP A 342 9.70 13.50 -0.49
C ASP A 342 11.03 12.94 0.07
N PRO A 343 11.05 11.68 0.56
CA PRO A 343 12.27 11.06 1.09
C PRO A 343 13.42 11.16 0.08
N ARG A 344 14.62 11.46 0.59
CA ARG A 344 15.83 11.72 -0.21
C ARG A 344 16.09 10.60 -1.23
N GLU A 345 16.49 10.94 -2.46
CA GLU A 345 16.89 9.98 -3.50
C GLU A 345 18.07 9.07 -3.08
N ASP A 346 18.84 9.45 -2.06
CA ASP A 346 19.93 8.68 -1.47
C ASP A 346 19.55 7.95 -0.18
N ALA A 347 18.27 7.98 0.23
CA ALA A 347 17.77 7.11 1.28
C ALA A 347 17.96 5.67 0.81
N GLN A 348 18.91 4.96 1.42
CA GLN A 348 19.08 3.54 1.14
C GLN A 348 17.73 2.87 1.45
N PRO A 349 17.13 2.15 0.49
CA PRO A 349 15.86 1.50 0.73
C PRO A 349 16.01 0.61 1.96
N GLY A 350 15.18 0.86 2.98
CA GLY A 350 15.08 -0.03 4.12
C GLY A 350 14.85 -1.46 3.64
N ARG A 351 15.40 -2.43 4.35
CA ARG A 351 15.32 -3.83 3.92
C ARG A 351 13.87 -4.30 4.02
N VAL A 352 13.24 -4.54 2.88
CA VAL A 352 11.97 -5.27 2.77
C VAL A 352 12.32 -6.73 2.58
N THR A 353 12.05 -7.57 3.59
CA THR A 353 12.17 -9.04 3.45
C THR A 353 10.82 -9.65 3.19
N THR A 354 10.67 -10.27 2.03
CA THR A 354 9.59 -11.19 1.70
C THR A 354 10.22 -12.57 1.51
N SER A 355 10.47 -13.26 2.62
CA SER A 355 10.89 -14.66 2.52
C SER A 355 9.65 -15.47 2.12
N ALA A 356 9.63 -16.00 0.89
CA ALA A 356 8.71 -17.08 0.57
C ALA A 356 9.05 -18.25 1.50
N ILE A 357 8.07 -18.77 2.22
CA ILE A 357 8.25 -20.00 3.01
C ILE A 357 8.66 -21.07 1.99
N ALA A 358 9.93 -21.47 2.02
CA ALA A 358 10.38 -22.64 1.31
C ALA A 358 9.90 -23.85 2.13
N ASP A 359 9.12 -24.72 1.49
CA ASP A 359 8.83 -26.05 1.98
C ASP A 359 10.15 -26.82 2.08
N GLU A 360 10.78 -26.84 3.24
CA GLU A 360 11.59 -27.98 3.73
C GLU A 360 12.03 -27.75 5.18
N GLU A 361 11.85 -28.80 5.99
CA GLU A 361 12.28 -28.98 7.39
C GLU A 361 11.45 -28.32 8.52
N ILE A 362 10.26 -28.89 8.73
CA ILE A 362 9.73 -29.06 10.09
C ILE A 362 10.33 -30.37 10.63
N GLU A 363 11.48 -30.31 11.29
CA GLU A 363 11.85 -31.30 12.30
C GLU A 363 11.58 -30.71 13.69
N ALA A 364 10.53 -31.23 14.31
CA ALA A 364 10.22 -30.99 15.70
C ALA A 364 10.97 -32.00 16.58
N GLU A 365 11.64 -31.52 17.64
CA GLU A 365 11.85 -32.26 18.90
C GLU A 365 12.23 -31.28 20.05
N PRO A 366 12.03 -31.66 21.32
CA PRO A 366 11.24 -30.83 22.24
C PRO A 366 12.01 -30.10 23.36
N ALA A 367 11.31 -29.10 23.89
CA ALA A 367 11.26 -28.54 25.25
C ALA A 367 12.46 -28.71 26.20
N GLU A 368 12.95 -27.58 26.74
CA GLU A 368 13.30 -27.48 28.16
C GLU A 368 13.09 -26.05 28.71
N ALA A 369 12.46 -25.99 29.88
CA ALA A 369 12.10 -24.79 30.62
C ALA A 369 13.29 -24.23 31.40
N GLN A 370 13.43 -22.91 31.46
CA GLN A 370 14.10 -22.24 32.59
C GLN A 370 13.33 -20.98 33.01
N VAL A 371 13.08 -20.96 34.32
CA VAL A 371 12.43 -19.91 35.12
C VAL A 371 13.53 -19.09 35.78
N ALA A 372 13.19 -17.84 36.17
CA ALA A 372 13.89 -16.89 37.05
C ALA A 372 14.57 -15.73 36.29
N GLU A 373 14.54 -14.47 36.73
CA GLU A 373 13.98 -13.82 37.92
C GLU A 373 13.94 -12.31 37.64
N THR A 374 13.11 -11.62 38.40
CA THR A 374 12.91 -10.17 38.48
C THR A 374 14.16 -9.41 38.94
N GLU A 375 14.36 -8.17 38.46
CA GLU A 375 14.89 -7.10 39.31
C GLU A 375 14.39 -5.72 38.87
N ALA A 376 13.97 -4.94 39.85
CA ALA A 376 13.42 -3.60 39.74
C ALA A 376 14.32 -2.61 40.49
N VAL A 377 14.63 -1.45 39.90
CA VAL A 377 15.11 -0.22 40.58
C VAL A 377 14.71 0.97 39.68
N GLN A 378 13.63 1.71 39.98
CA GLN A 378 13.54 2.94 40.79
C GLN A 378 14.43 4.13 40.38
N SER A 379 13.76 5.11 39.73
CA SER A 379 13.70 6.56 40.01
C SER A 379 14.98 7.40 40.16
N SER A 380 15.04 8.51 39.41
CA SER A 380 15.22 9.86 40.00
C SER A 380 14.82 10.97 39.04
N GLU A 381 14.00 11.88 39.54
CA GLU A 381 13.62 13.19 39.01
C GLU A 381 14.81 14.16 38.93
N HIS A 382 14.79 15.12 38.01
CA HIS A 382 15.16 16.50 38.32
C HIS A 382 14.52 17.53 37.38
N GLU A 383 14.05 18.59 38.04
CA GLU A 383 13.34 19.80 37.61
C GLU A 383 14.22 20.86 36.92
N ALA A 384 13.51 21.83 36.32
CA ALA A 384 13.83 23.26 36.16
C ALA A 384 14.87 23.64 35.06
N GLU A 385 14.81 24.78 34.37
CA GLU A 385 14.04 26.03 34.50
C GLU A 385 14.17 26.86 33.18
N ALA A 386 13.09 27.56 32.83
CA ALA A 386 12.93 28.96 32.35
C ALA A 386 13.96 29.73 31.47
N ALA A 387 13.41 30.45 30.46
CA ALA A 387 13.56 31.89 30.12
C ALA A 387 13.28 32.13 28.60
N GLU A 388 12.19 32.79 28.19
CA GLU A 388 12.08 34.24 27.87
C GLU A 388 13.22 34.74 26.93
N THR A 389 13.05 35.42 25.79
CA THR A 389 12.14 36.53 25.45
C THR A 389 12.36 37.00 23.99
N SER A 390 11.31 37.64 23.44
CA SER A 390 11.30 38.82 22.56
C SER A 390 11.65 38.79 21.05
N GLU A 391 10.75 39.47 20.31
CA GLU A 391 10.97 40.42 19.21
C GLU A 391 10.96 39.98 17.72
N ARG A 392 9.79 40.17 17.10
CA ARG A 392 9.61 40.85 15.78
C ARG A 392 9.84 42.36 15.96
N PRO A 393 10.16 43.19 14.92
CA PRO A 393 9.53 43.27 13.58
C PRO A 393 10.60 43.51 12.45
N SER A 394 10.33 43.61 11.13
CA SER A 394 9.50 44.57 10.41
C SER A 394 9.66 44.35 8.89
N SER A 395 8.59 44.64 8.15
CA SER A 395 8.48 45.14 6.76
C SER A 395 9.73 45.31 5.87
N VAL A 396 9.64 44.85 4.60
CA VAL A 396 10.06 45.62 3.41
C VAL A 396 9.14 45.26 2.24
N ALA A 397 8.64 46.29 1.55
CA ALA A 397 7.94 46.25 0.27
C ALA A 397 8.92 46.56 -0.89
N VAL A 398 8.40 46.52 -2.13
CA VAL A 398 9.02 46.84 -3.44
C VAL A 398 9.55 45.57 -4.14
N GLY A 399 9.29 45.31 -5.44
CA GLY A 399 8.74 46.14 -6.50
C GLY A 399 8.37 45.30 -7.73
N ALA A 400 7.71 45.98 -8.67
CA ALA A 400 7.18 45.46 -9.93
C ALA A 400 8.25 45.28 -11.02
N THR A 401 7.75 44.75 -12.16
CA THR A 401 8.33 44.62 -13.52
C THR A 401 9.15 43.33 -13.73
N GLU A 402 9.01 42.55 -14.80
CA GLU A 402 8.72 42.85 -16.21
C GLU A 402 7.95 41.70 -16.92
N ASP A 403 7.27 42.10 -18.00
CA ASP A 403 6.76 41.27 -19.09
C ASP A 403 7.89 40.49 -19.79
N GLU A 404 7.67 39.24 -20.20
CA GLU A 404 8.20 38.73 -21.47
C GLU A 404 7.48 37.43 -21.94
N GLU A 405 6.84 37.58 -23.11
CA GLU A 405 6.66 36.66 -24.24
C GLU A 405 6.27 35.18 -24.01
N ILE A 406 5.03 34.89 -24.41
CA ILE A 406 4.49 33.56 -24.66
C ILE A 406 4.86 33.17 -26.11
N ASP A 407 5.69 32.14 -26.28
CA ASP A 407 5.98 31.55 -27.59
C ASP A 407 4.91 30.49 -27.91
N GLU A 408 4.06 30.81 -28.87
CA GLU A 408 2.96 29.99 -29.38
C GLU A 408 3.44 29.21 -30.61
N ALA A 409 3.70 27.91 -30.45
CA ALA A 409 4.04 27.01 -31.55
C ALA A 409 3.11 25.77 -31.61
N ASP A 410 2.13 25.89 -32.50
CA ASP A 410 1.54 24.86 -33.36
C ASP A 410 0.99 23.56 -32.70
N ARG A 411 -0.22 23.66 -32.12
CA ARG A 411 -1.12 22.50 -31.95
C ARG A 411 -2.34 22.66 -32.85
N ARG A 412 -2.33 21.95 -33.99
CA ARG A 412 -3.54 21.73 -34.81
C ARG A 412 -4.59 20.98 -33.99
N PRO A 413 -5.82 21.49 -33.81
CA PRO A 413 -6.89 20.73 -33.17
C PRO A 413 -7.38 19.63 -34.11
N GLY A 414 -7.43 18.40 -33.59
CA GLY A 414 -8.08 17.27 -34.24
C GLY A 414 -9.57 17.55 -34.45
N ALA A 415 -10.09 17.17 -35.62
CA ALA A 415 -11.46 17.43 -36.02
C ALA A 415 -12.48 16.82 -35.05
N PHE A 416 -13.38 17.65 -34.53
CA PHE A 416 -14.58 17.23 -33.81
C PHE A 416 -15.49 16.41 -34.74
N ARG A 417 -15.88 15.19 -34.34
CA ARG A 417 -16.95 14.44 -35.01
C ARG A 417 -18.31 15.00 -34.62
N VAL A 418 -19.13 15.32 -35.62
CA VAL A 418 -20.56 15.65 -35.46
C VAL A 418 -21.32 14.36 -35.14
N ALA A 419 -22.22 14.41 -34.15
CA ALA A 419 -23.06 13.28 -33.76
C ALA A 419 -23.97 12.86 -34.94
N GLY A 420 -23.86 11.59 -35.36
CA GLY A 420 -24.76 10.97 -36.36
C GLY A 420 -24.09 10.24 -37.54
N GLN A 421 -22.76 10.18 -37.62
CA GLN A 421 -22.07 9.45 -38.69
C GLN A 421 -21.75 8.01 -38.28
N ALA A 422 -22.16 7.04 -39.10
CA ALA A 422 -21.87 5.62 -38.86
C ALA A 422 -20.35 5.36 -38.90
N PRO A 423 -19.80 4.51 -38.01
CA PRO A 423 -18.37 4.25 -37.93
C PRO A 423 -17.87 3.56 -39.21
N ASP A 424 -16.73 4.02 -39.70
CA ASP A 424 -16.01 3.42 -40.81
C ASP A 424 -15.20 2.21 -40.31
N LEU A 425 -15.83 1.04 -40.43
CA LEU A 425 -15.31 -0.23 -39.92
C LEU A 425 -14.08 -0.74 -40.70
N GLU A 426 -13.83 -0.22 -41.91
CA GLU A 426 -12.62 -0.57 -42.68
C GLU A 426 -11.41 0.20 -42.17
N ALA A 427 -11.56 1.49 -41.85
CA ALA A 427 -10.49 2.30 -41.25
C ALA A 427 -10.06 1.77 -39.87
N GLU A 428 -11.01 1.32 -39.04
CA GLU A 428 -10.69 0.72 -37.72
C GLU A 428 -10.01 -0.66 -37.85
N ARG A 429 -10.31 -1.44 -38.89
CA ARG A 429 -9.63 -2.72 -39.16
C ARG A 429 -8.20 -2.53 -39.67
N GLU A 430 -7.94 -1.52 -40.50
CA GLU A 430 -6.58 -1.19 -40.95
C GLU A 430 -5.72 -0.61 -39.81
N GLU A 431 -6.31 0.11 -38.86
CA GLU A 431 -5.63 0.60 -37.66
C GLU A 431 -5.32 -0.53 -36.66
N ALA A 432 -6.24 -1.50 -36.51
CA ALA A 432 -6.02 -2.71 -35.71
C ALA A 432 -4.94 -3.62 -36.30
N ALA A 433 -4.82 -3.70 -37.62
CA ALA A 433 -3.79 -4.48 -38.32
C ALA A 433 -2.38 -3.82 -38.28
N ARG A 434 -2.30 -2.53 -37.96
CA ARG A 434 -1.02 -1.79 -37.81
C ARG A 434 -0.56 -1.65 -36.36
N ARG A 435 -1.36 -2.08 -35.37
CA ARG A 435 -0.89 -2.18 -34.00
C ARG A 435 0.15 -3.30 -33.91
N PRO A 436 1.35 -3.04 -33.35
CA PRO A 436 2.32 -4.10 -33.15
C PRO A 436 1.69 -5.18 -32.26
N GLU A 437 1.81 -6.44 -32.69
CA GLU A 437 1.46 -7.59 -31.86
C GLU A 437 2.17 -7.43 -30.52
N LYS A 438 1.40 -7.48 -29.42
CA LYS A 438 1.97 -7.57 -28.09
C LYS A 438 2.85 -8.82 -28.10
N LYS A 439 4.17 -8.62 -27.99
CA LYS A 439 5.07 -9.72 -27.63
C LYS A 439 4.45 -10.43 -26.43
N ASP A 440 4.40 -11.75 -26.48
CA ASP A 440 4.06 -12.57 -25.32
C ASP A 440 5.06 -12.23 -24.20
N ASP A 441 4.69 -11.24 -23.40
CA ASP A 441 5.30 -10.99 -22.11
C ASP A 441 4.99 -12.25 -21.32
N LYS A 442 5.99 -13.12 -21.14
CA LYS A 442 5.98 -14.14 -20.09
C LYS A 442 5.36 -13.49 -18.86
N LYS A 443 4.17 -13.96 -18.45
CA LYS A 443 3.42 -13.37 -17.33
C LYS A 443 4.39 -13.24 -16.17
N LYS A 444 4.80 -12.01 -15.87
CA LYS A 444 5.67 -11.72 -14.73
C LYS A 444 4.95 -12.24 -13.49
N GLY A 445 5.65 -13.01 -12.66
CA GLY A 445 5.08 -13.57 -11.43
C GLY A 445 4.56 -12.48 -10.50
N PHE A 446 3.67 -12.85 -9.57
CA PHE A 446 2.99 -11.91 -8.66
C PHE A 446 3.93 -10.90 -8.02
N PHE A 447 5.04 -11.33 -7.40
CA PHE A 447 5.98 -10.41 -6.74
C PHE A 447 6.63 -9.38 -7.70
N SER A 448 6.91 -9.77 -8.95
CA SER A 448 7.41 -8.84 -9.98
C SER A 448 6.33 -7.84 -10.41
N ARG A 449 5.07 -8.28 -10.42
CA ARG A 449 3.91 -7.42 -10.65
C ARG A 449 3.65 -6.47 -9.48
N PHE A 450 3.69 -6.99 -8.28
CA PHE A 450 3.28 -6.33 -7.06
C PHE A 450 4.35 -5.39 -6.51
N PHE A 451 5.63 -5.77 -6.53
CA PHE A 451 6.76 -4.93 -6.07
C PHE A 451 7.64 -4.36 -7.19
N GLY A 452 7.39 -4.71 -8.46
CA GLY A 452 8.19 -4.22 -9.58
C GLY A 452 9.58 -4.88 -9.71
N LEU A 453 9.78 -6.03 -9.06
CA LEU A 453 11.02 -6.82 -9.07
C LEU A 453 11.33 -7.49 -10.43
#